data_AF-A0A1A9VXU8-F1
#
_entry.id   AF-A0A1A9VXU8-F1
#
_cell.length_a   1.000
_cell.length_b   1.000
_cell.length_c   1.000
_cell.angle_alpha   90.00
_cell.angle_beta   90.00
_cell.angle_gamma   90.00
#
_symmetry.space_group_name_H-M   'P 1'
#
loop_
_entity.id
_entity.type
_entity.pdbx_description
1 polymer ?
#
loop_
_entity_poly.entity_id
_entity_poly.type
_entity_poly.pdbx_seq_one_letter_code
_entity_poly.pdbx_strand_id
1 'polypeptide(L)'
;MTEDMDRALPFTSRQPEPGEEDAGVQSYLSENKVPVSFLIIVFAQSPKGQDRVPLCIGSRASAYQIKCGYPNRILGNFLTKSFTVLNMVVFKVYLLVPFLFELRTILDWLCIETTMTLFEWLKMEDMFALVYSYKCVRQMEADFPAPRATPKALYLKLMVGGVLFLFIVTLIWLPLILFALFNAVGEPNIPTEVSVSIRLGSFDPIYTATTREHTVPFDDAMFESIKNLYAAERDNTLYIRFAYTITRKSPSSNNEFVSVSSEIVQGLNESYPDRKKMISMLEGNASTPSVRVPLLVPKFIKVINKGDLSYVPMLLNGHQFRDLELSINTFGSTQWWEISDWCGDDDDSIILKQWPSFDCTSGVAIYTFNDKKFPSALTFLTAGGIIGLYTSIVIVASQFLKTILGGASLRIKFEDMPYVDRVLQLCLDVYLMS
;
A
#
# COMPACT_ATOMS: atom_id res chain seq x y z
N MET A 1 -13.08 26.16 50.05
CA MET A 1 -14.30 25.85 50.82
C MET A 1 -15.46 26.21 49.91
N THR A 2 -15.67 25.34 48.91
CA THR A 2 -16.80 24.37 48.77
C THR A 2 -17.96 25.05 48.04
N GLU A 3 -18.09 24.76 46.73
CA GLU A 3 -19.26 24.08 46.11
C GLU A 3 -20.41 25.08 45.84
N ASP A 4 -20.90 25.27 44.62
CA ASP A 4 -21.68 24.24 43.92
C ASP A 4 -21.64 24.36 42.39
N MET A 5 -21.73 23.20 41.77
CA MET A 5 -21.74 22.88 40.34
C MET A 5 -23.18 22.47 39.95
N ASP A 6 -23.51 22.56 38.66
CA ASP A 6 -24.66 21.92 38.00
C ASP A 6 -26.09 22.44 38.19
N ARG A 7 -26.60 23.10 37.14
CA ARG A 7 -27.73 22.56 36.33
C ARG A 7 -27.88 23.31 35.00
N ALA A 8 -27.31 22.73 33.95
CA ALA A 8 -27.80 22.92 32.59
C ALA A 8 -29.11 22.11 32.44
N LEU A 9 -30.16 22.74 31.92
CA LEU A 9 -31.37 22.04 31.46
C LEU A 9 -31.48 22.15 29.92
N PRO A 10 -31.89 21.07 29.24
CA PRO A 10 -31.77 20.92 27.80
C PRO A 10 -32.92 21.63 27.04
N PHE A 11 -32.59 22.21 25.89
CA PHE A 11 -33.57 22.68 24.91
C PHE A 11 -34.38 21.48 24.39
N THR A 12 -35.65 21.41 24.78
CA THR A 12 -36.60 20.40 24.34
C THR A 12 -36.93 20.58 22.86
N SER A 13 -36.68 19.54 22.08
CA SER A 13 -37.14 19.37 20.70
C SER A 13 -38.67 19.38 20.63
N ARG A 14 -39.25 20.39 19.98
CA ARG A 14 -40.64 20.35 19.53
C ARG A 14 -40.66 19.57 18.21
N GLN A 15 -41.34 18.41 18.16
CA GLN A 15 -41.59 17.73 16.89
C GLN A 15 -42.61 18.54 16.05
N PRO A 16 -42.47 18.63 14.72
CA PRO A 16 -43.49 19.23 13.86
C PRO A 16 -44.64 18.24 13.64
N GLU A 17 -45.86 18.78 13.51
CA GLU A 17 -47.05 18.03 13.07
C GLU A 17 -46.96 17.66 11.58
N PRO A 18 -47.60 16.56 11.13
CA PRO A 18 -47.42 16.04 9.78
C PRO A 18 -48.25 16.86 8.77
N GLY A 19 -47.58 17.64 7.93
CA GLY A 19 -48.23 18.39 6.85
C GLY A 19 -47.44 19.54 6.22
N GLU A 20 -46.23 19.84 6.71
CA GLU A 20 -45.50 21.07 6.33
C GLU A 20 -44.01 20.79 6.11
N GLU A 21 -43.67 19.79 5.29
CA GLU A 21 -42.27 19.35 5.13
C GLU A 21 -41.48 19.99 3.98
N ASP A 22 -42.10 20.63 2.99
CA ASP A 22 -41.35 21.15 1.82
C ASP A 22 -41.12 22.67 1.83
N ALA A 23 -41.86 23.45 2.63
CA ALA A 23 -41.72 24.91 2.68
C ALA A 23 -40.70 25.40 3.74
N GLY A 24 -40.46 24.60 4.78
CA GLY A 24 -39.63 25.00 5.92
C GLY A 24 -38.14 25.04 5.62
N VAL A 25 -37.61 24.10 4.83
CA VAL A 25 -36.17 24.08 4.54
C VAL A 25 -35.79 25.24 3.61
N GLN A 26 -36.63 25.56 2.63
CA GLN A 26 -36.42 26.71 1.76
C GLN A 26 -36.58 28.05 2.50
N SER A 27 -37.56 28.18 3.40
CA SER A 27 -37.73 29.42 4.18
C SER A 27 -36.60 29.63 5.21
N TYR A 28 -36.12 28.56 5.86
CA TYR A 28 -34.99 28.65 6.80
C TYR A 28 -33.66 28.95 6.11
N LEU A 29 -33.46 28.49 4.87
CA LEU A 29 -32.29 28.83 4.06
C LEU A 29 -32.38 30.24 3.46
N SER A 30 -33.58 30.70 3.09
CA SER A 30 -33.80 32.06 2.57
C SER A 30 -33.71 33.15 3.66
N GLU A 31 -34.16 32.87 4.89
CA GLU A 31 -34.05 33.82 6.02
C GLU A 31 -32.60 34.02 6.51
N ASN A 32 -31.75 32.99 6.43
CA ASN A 32 -30.42 33.03 7.06
C ASN A 32 -29.24 33.34 6.13
N LYS A 33 -29.47 33.59 4.83
CA LYS A 33 -28.42 33.98 3.86
C LYS A 33 -27.08 33.26 4.11
N VAL A 34 -27.14 31.95 4.37
CA VAL A 34 -25.95 31.19 4.73
C VAL A 34 -25.06 31.14 3.48
N PRO A 35 -23.86 31.75 3.48
CA PRO A 35 -23.03 31.75 2.30
C PRO A 35 -22.65 30.31 1.98
N VAL A 36 -22.76 29.92 0.73
CA VAL A 36 -22.38 28.61 0.16
C VAL A 36 -21.01 28.11 0.65
N SER A 37 -20.11 29.03 1.00
CA SER A 37 -18.82 28.77 1.65
C SER A 37 -18.93 27.99 2.97
N PHE A 38 -20.03 28.14 3.73
CA PHE A 38 -20.29 27.46 5.00
C PHE A 38 -20.60 25.97 4.82
N LEU A 39 -21.41 25.63 3.81
CA LEU A 39 -21.78 24.25 3.51
C LEU A 39 -20.56 23.44 3.04
N ILE A 40 -19.67 24.04 2.25
CA ILE A 40 -18.43 23.38 1.79
C ILE A 40 -17.49 23.06 2.97
N ILE A 41 -17.37 23.95 3.96
CA ILE A 41 -16.55 23.70 5.16
C ILE A 41 -17.14 22.58 6.01
N VAL A 42 -18.47 22.55 6.17
CA VAL A 42 -19.18 21.52 6.94
C VAL A 42 -19.11 20.14 6.27
N PHE A 43 -19.19 20.07 4.93
CA PHE A 43 -19.07 18.80 4.20
C PHE A 43 -17.61 18.34 3.99
N ALA A 44 -16.63 19.25 3.93
CA ALA A 44 -15.21 18.88 3.75
C ALA A 44 -14.52 18.40 5.03
N GLN A 45 -15.07 18.70 6.21
CA GLN A 45 -14.49 18.27 7.49
C GLN A 45 -15.07 16.92 7.93
N SER A 46 -14.65 15.84 7.28
CA SER A 46 -14.78 14.51 7.88
C SER A 46 -13.84 14.42 9.08
N PRO A 47 -14.32 14.12 10.30
CA PRO A 47 -13.47 14.09 11.49
C PRO A 47 -12.66 12.78 11.48
N LYS A 48 -11.51 12.77 10.81
CA LYS A 48 -10.54 11.68 10.91
C LYS A 48 -9.16 12.24 11.25
N GLY A 49 -8.94 12.50 12.54
CA GLY A 49 -7.62 12.88 13.06
C GLY A 49 -7.65 13.66 14.39
N GLN A 50 -6.53 13.60 15.12
CA GLN A 50 -6.29 14.22 16.42
C GLN A 50 -6.20 15.77 16.37
N ASP A 51 -6.04 16.38 15.19
CA ASP A 51 -5.85 17.82 15.03
C ASP A 51 -7.18 18.59 14.91
N ARG A 52 -7.74 18.98 16.07
CA ARG A 52 -9.00 19.76 16.14
C ARG A 52 -8.83 21.28 15.93
N VAL A 53 -7.60 21.77 15.80
CA VAL A 53 -7.28 23.21 15.67
C VAL A 53 -8.03 23.90 14.51
N PRO A 54 -8.06 23.38 13.27
CA PRO A 54 -8.76 24.04 12.17
C PRO A 54 -10.28 24.09 12.37
N LEU A 55 -10.86 23.07 13.02
CA LEU A 55 -12.28 23.06 13.38
C LEU A 55 -12.59 24.17 14.40
N CYS A 56 -11.76 24.32 15.44
CA CYS A 56 -11.92 25.36 16.45
C CYS A 56 -11.84 26.77 15.86
N ILE A 57 -10.91 27.00 14.92
CA ILE A 57 -10.78 28.28 14.21
C ILE A 57 -12.05 28.55 13.37
N GLY A 58 -12.55 27.54 12.65
CA GLY A 58 -13.79 27.64 11.89
C GLY A 58 -15.01 27.97 12.76
N SER A 59 -15.19 27.28 13.88
CA SER A 59 -16.28 27.53 14.82
C SER A 59 -16.23 28.94 15.42
N ARG A 60 -15.03 29.45 15.72
CA ARG A 60 -14.85 30.83 16.21
C ARG A 60 -15.21 31.88 15.15
N ALA A 61 -14.82 31.64 13.90
CA ALA A 61 -15.20 32.52 12.78
C ALA A 61 -16.72 32.52 12.55
N SER A 62 -17.36 31.35 12.66
CA SER A 62 -18.82 31.20 12.58
C SER A 62 -19.56 31.99 13.65
N ALA A 63 -19.15 31.83 14.92
CA ALA A 63 -19.74 32.56 16.03
C ALA A 63 -19.59 34.08 15.87
N TYR A 64 -18.44 34.53 15.35
CA TYR A 64 -18.21 35.94 15.05
C TYR A 64 -19.13 36.45 13.94
N GLN A 65 -19.34 35.66 12.88
CA GLN A 65 -20.21 36.02 11.77
C GLN A 65 -21.68 36.15 12.20
N ILE A 66 -22.19 35.23 13.04
CA ILE A 66 -23.55 35.31 13.59
C ILE A 66 -23.71 36.57 14.46
N LYS A 67 -22.67 36.94 15.23
CA LYS A 67 -22.68 38.15 16.07
C LYS A 67 -22.73 39.44 15.24
N CYS A 68 -22.02 39.49 14.11
CA CYS A 68 -21.94 40.67 13.25
C CYS A 68 -23.08 40.79 12.23
N GLY A 69 -23.83 39.71 11.99
CA GLY A 69 -24.89 39.65 10.99
C GLY A 69 -24.38 39.46 9.56
N TYR A 70 -25.30 39.16 8.63
CA TYR A 70 -24.98 38.94 7.23
C TYR A 70 -25.19 40.21 6.39
N PRO A 71 -24.28 40.53 5.46
CA PRO A 71 -24.45 41.68 4.58
C PRO A 71 -25.61 41.46 3.59
N ASN A 72 -26.24 42.55 3.17
CA ASN A 72 -27.38 42.45 2.25
C ASN A 72 -27.00 41.97 0.84
N ARG A 73 -25.74 42.18 0.42
CA ARG A 73 -25.20 41.74 -0.88
C ARG A 73 -24.14 40.66 -0.71
N ILE A 74 -24.55 39.40 -0.90
CA ILE A 74 -23.67 38.22 -0.81
C ILE A 74 -23.27 37.64 -2.17
N LEU A 75 -23.92 38.07 -3.26
CA LEU A 75 -23.68 37.54 -4.59
C LEU A 75 -22.31 37.95 -5.16
N GLY A 76 -21.67 37.00 -5.84
CA GLY A 76 -20.40 37.17 -6.55
C GLY A 76 -19.23 36.43 -5.90
N ASN A 77 -18.24 36.10 -6.73
CA ASN A 77 -17.02 35.46 -6.25
C ASN A 77 -16.10 36.49 -5.55
N PHE A 78 -15.60 36.15 -4.36
CA PHE A 78 -14.71 37.05 -3.61
C PHE A 78 -13.39 37.32 -4.35
N LEU A 79 -12.94 36.36 -5.16
CA LEU A 79 -11.70 36.45 -5.94
C LEU A 79 -11.80 37.43 -7.11
N THR A 80 -13.02 37.73 -7.57
CA THR A 80 -13.25 38.52 -8.80
C THR A 80 -13.54 39.99 -8.52
N LYS A 81 -13.19 40.49 -7.33
CA LYS A 81 -13.44 41.89 -6.91
C LYS A 81 -12.44 42.90 -7.48
N SER A 82 -11.23 42.47 -7.87
CA SER A 82 -10.22 43.35 -8.46
C SER A 82 -9.54 42.71 -9.66
N PHE A 83 -9.11 43.51 -10.63
CA PHE A 83 -8.55 43.04 -11.90
C PHE A 83 -7.01 42.99 -11.90
N THR A 84 -6.42 42.58 -10.78
CA THR A 84 -4.95 42.50 -10.65
C THR A 84 -4.40 41.18 -11.19
N VAL A 85 -3.11 41.15 -11.53
CA VAL A 85 -2.42 39.91 -11.93
C VAL A 85 -2.50 38.85 -10.83
N LEU A 86 -2.42 39.25 -9.56
CA LEU A 86 -2.52 38.33 -8.42
C LEU A 86 -3.91 37.68 -8.38
N ASN A 87 -4.97 38.48 -8.49
CA ASN A 87 -6.34 37.94 -8.53
C ASN A 87 -6.57 37.04 -9.74
N MET A 88 -5.98 37.36 -10.90
CA MET A 88 -6.04 36.50 -12.09
C MET A 88 -5.40 35.13 -11.82
N VAL A 89 -4.21 35.11 -11.23
CA VAL A 89 -3.49 33.86 -10.91
C VAL A 89 -4.26 33.04 -9.88
N VAL A 90 -4.71 33.65 -8.79
CA VAL A 90 -5.48 32.94 -7.75
C VAL A 90 -6.79 32.41 -8.30
N PHE A 91 -7.48 33.18 -9.16
CA PHE A 91 -8.71 32.72 -9.82
C PHE A 91 -8.47 31.56 -10.79
N LYS A 92 -7.37 31.57 -11.56
CA LYS A 92 -6.99 30.42 -12.41
C LYS A 92 -6.65 29.18 -11.59
N VAL A 93 -5.99 29.34 -10.42
CA VAL A 93 -5.74 28.23 -9.49
C VAL A 93 -7.06 27.68 -8.93
N TYR A 94 -8.00 28.55 -8.56
CA TYR A 94 -9.33 28.16 -8.11
C TYR A 94 -10.07 27.30 -9.17
N LEU A 95 -9.98 27.67 -10.45
CA LEU A 95 -10.55 26.88 -11.57
C LEU A 95 -9.78 25.58 -11.86
N LEU A 96 -8.53 25.45 -11.42
CA LEU A 96 -7.73 24.24 -11.61
C LEU A 96 -8.09 23.14 -10.60
N VAL A 97 -8.67 23.51 -9.45
CA VAL A 97 -9.08 22.53 -8.43
C VAL A 97 -10.27 21.73 -8.97
N PRO A 98 -10.14 20.39 -9.07
CA PRO A 98 -11.18 19.56 -9.68
C PRO A 98 -12.47 19.65 -8.87
N PHE A 99 -13.61 19.77 -9.57
CA PHE A 99 -14.97 19.84 -9.02
C PHE A 99 -15.28 21.07 -8.16
N LEU A 100 -14.30 21.89 -7.77
CA LEU A 100 -14.51 23.00 -6.86
C LEU A 100 -15.38 24.09 -7.49
N PHE A 101 -15.12 24.41 -8.76
CA PHE A 101 -15.91 25.40 -9.51
C PHE A 101 -17.32 24.88 -9.77
N GLU A 102 -17.44 23.65 -10.26
CA GLU A 102 -18.72 23.03 -10.60
C GLU A 102 -19.63 22.87 -9.38
N LEU A 103 -19.09 22.34 -8.27
CA LEU A 103 -19.85 22.17 -7.04
C LEU A 103 -20.29 23.50 -6.43
N ARG A 104 -19.41 24.51 -6.46
CA ARG A 104 -19.77 25.86 -6.01
C ARG A 104 -20.93 26.39 -6.85
N THR A 105 -20.84 26.32 -8.17
CA THR A 105 -21.86 26.87 -9.07
C THR A 105 -23.21 26.17 -8.91
N ILE A 106 -23.22 24.84 -8.76
CA ILE A 106 -24.45 24.07 -8.52
C ILE A 106 -25.05 24.44 -7.16
N LEU A 107 -24.22 24.62 -6.13
CA LEU A 107 -24.68 24.99 -4.80
C LEU A 107 -25.18 26.44 -4.74
N ASP A 108 -24.51 27.37 -5.43
CA ASP A 108 -24.97 28.75 -5.62
C ASP A 108 -26.35 28.75 -6.31
N TRP A 109 -26.53 27.98 -7.41
CA TRP A 109 -27.83 27.85 -8.08
C TRP A 109 -28.93 27.27 -7.20
N LEU A 110 -28.62 26.25 -6.38
CA LEU A 110 -29.58 25.62 -5.48
C LEU A 110 -30.10 26.58 -4.40
N CYS A 111 -29.25 27.50 -3.94
CA CYS A 111 -29.54 28.39 -2.82
C CYS A 111 -30.05 29.78 -3.22
N ILE A 112 -30.08 30.11 -4.52
CA ILE A 112 -30.53 31.41 -5.04
C ILE A 112 -31.90 31.24 -5.69
N GLU A 113 -32.82 32.18 -5.42
CA GLU A 113 -34.10 32.26 -6.10
C GLU A 113 -33.90 32.82 -7.52
N THR A 114 -33.70 31.94 -8.51
CA THR A 114 -33.51 32.33 -9.92
C THR A 114 -34.54 31.69 -10.84
N THR A 115 -34.87 32.39 -11.94
CA THR A 115 -35.75 31.88 -13.00
C THR A 115 -34.99 31.08 -14.07
N MET A 116 -33.66 31.09 -14.04
CA MET A 116 -32.81 30.38 -15.00
C MET A 116 -32.68 28.89 -14.67
N THR A 117 -32.65 28.06 -15.70
CA THR A 117 -32.37 26.62 -15.52
C THR A 117 -30.91 26.39 -15.11
N LEU A 118 -30.61 25.26 -14.46
CA LEU A 118 -29.26 24.92 -14.02
C LEU A 118 -28.20 25.00 -15.14
N PHE A 119 -28.53 24.51 -16.33
CA PHE A 119 -27.59 24.54 -17.46
C PHE A 119 -27.36 25.95 -18.02
N GLU A 120 -28.35 26.84 -17.94
CA GLU A 120 -28.18 28.24 -18.32
C GLU A 120 -27.35 28.99 -17.28
N TRP A 121 -27.54 28.69 -15.99
CA TRP A 121 -26.72 29.23 -14.91
C TRP A 121 -25.25 28.78 -15.02
N LEU A 122 -25.00 27.48 -15.23
CA LEU A 122 -23.65 26.95 -15.47
C LEU A 122 -22.96 27.61 -16.67
N LYS A 123 -23.69 27.85 -17.77
CA LYS A 123 -23.16 28.58 -18.93
C LYS A 123 -22.84 30.04 -18.61
N MET A 124 -23.69 30.72 -17.84
CA MET A 124 -23.48 32.11 -17.43
C MET A 124 -22.23 32.25 -16.55
N GLU A 125 -22.05 31.35 -15.59
CA GLU A 125 -20.86 31.30 -14.71
C GLU A 125 -19.57 31.00 -15.49
N ASP A 126 -19.60 30.04 -16.42
CA ASP A 126 -18.45 29.75 -17.30
C ASP A 126 -18.08 30.97 -18.15
N MET A 127 -19.08 31.65 -18.72
CA MET A 127 -18.89 32.89 -19.48
C MET A 127 -18.30 34.01 -18.61
N PHE A 128 -18.81 34.20 -17.39
CA PHE A 128 -18.27 35.17 -16.44
C PHE A 128 -16.81 34.88 -16.10
N ALA A 129 -16.47 33.62 -15.79
CA ALA A 129 -15.11 33.20 -15.49
C ALA A 129 -14.14 33.46 -16.66
N LEU A 130 -14.59 33.17 -17.89
CA LEU A 130 -13.85 33.42 -19.12
C LEU A 130 -13.59 34.92 -19.32
N VAL A 131 -14.65 35.74 -19.29
CA VAL A 131 -14.61 37.19 -19.50
C VAL A 131 -13.79 37.89 -18.43
N TYR A 132 -13.93 37.50 -17.16
CA TYR A 132 -13.15 38.03 -16.05
C TYR A 132 -11.64 37.80 -16.27
N SER A 133 -11.25 36.60 -16.70
CA SER A 133 -9.85 36.29 -16.94
C SER A 133 -9.27 37.13 -18.09
N TYR A 134 -10.05 37.37 -19.15
CA TYR A 134 -9.64 38.27 -20.23
C TYR A 134 -9.58 39.73 -19.79
N LYS A 135 -10.51 40.18 -18.95
CA LYS A 135 -10.45 41.56 -18.41
C LYS A 135 -9.16 41.78 -17.63
N CYS A 136 -8.71 40.80 -16.84
CA CYS A 136 -7.43 40.86 -16.15
C CYS A 136 -6.24 40.90 -17.12
N VAL A 137 -6.27 40.11 -18.20
CA VAL A 137 -5.23 40.13 -19.25
C VAL A 137 -5.18 41.49 -19.97
N ARG A 138 -6.34 42.06 -20.31
CA ARG A 138 -6.40 43.40 -20.92
C ARG A 138 -5.88 44.47 -19.95
N GLN A 139 -6.19 44.36 -18.65
CA GLN A 139 -5.69 45.26 -17.62
C GLN A 139 -4.16 45.18 -17.48
N MET A 140 -3.56 43.99 -17.44
CA MET A 140 -2.09 43.86 -17.39
C MET A 140 -1.41 44.43 -18.64
N GLU A 141 -2.02 44.31 -19.81
CA GLU A 141 -1.47 44.90 -21.05
C GLU A 141 -1.56 46.43 -21.04
N ALA A 142 -2.58 47.00 -20.39
CA ALA A 142 -2.72 48.43 -20.19
C ALA A 142 -1.73 48.96 -19.14
N ASP A 143 -1.55 48.25 -18.04
CA ASP A 143 -0.62 48.62 -16.96
C ASP A 143 0.85 48.48 -17.39
N PHE A 144 1.16 47.50 -18.26
CA PHE A 144 2.52 47.21 -18.76
C PHE A 144 2.55 47.17 -20.30
N PRO A 145 2.48 48.32 -20.99
CA PRO A 145 2.44 48.37 -22.44
C PRO A 145 3.78 47.94 -23.05
N ALA A 146 3.76 46.92 -23.91
CA ALA A 146 4.94 46.47 -24.63
C ALA A 146 5.14 47.29 -25.93
N PRO A 147 6.36 47.78 -26.25
CA PRO A 147 6.63 48.44 -27.52
C PRO A 147 6.48 47.45 -28.68
N ARG A 148 5.82 47.90 -29.75
CA ARG A 148 5.54 47.07 -30.94
C ARG A 148 6.83 46.60 -31.61
N ALA A 149 6.80 45.37 -32.11
CA ALA A 149 7.88 44.74 -32.90
C ALA A 149 9.25 44.61 -32.18
N THR A 150 9.26 44.59 -30.84
CA THR A 150 10.49 44.31 -30.09
C THR A 150 10.61 42.82 -29.75
N PRO A 151 11.80 42.22 -29.83
CA PRO A 151 11.99 40.83 -29.43
C PRO A 151 11.74 40.70 -27.92
N LYS A 152 11.03 39.64 -27.52
CA LYS A 152 10.83 39.33 -26.10
C LYS A 152 12.18 38.99 -25.45
N ALA A 153 12.42 39.55 -24.25
CA ALA A 153 13.65 39.34 -23.50
C ALA A 153 13.92 37.84 -23.25
N LEU A 154 15.20 37.46 -23.28
CA LEU A 154 15.63 36.07 -23.08
C LEU A 154 15.14 35.50 -21.75
N TYR A 155 15.22 36.28 -20.67
CA TYR A 155 14.74 35.87 -19.35
C TYR A 155 13.26 35.46 -19.36
N LEU A 156 12.40 36.20 -20.08
CA LEU A 156 10.98 35.88 -20.17
C LEU A 156 10.75 34.55 -20.93
N LYS A 157 11.53 34.31 -21.99
CA LYS A 157 11.50 33.05 -22.74
C LYS A 157 11.99 31.88 -21.89
N LEU A 158 13.07 32.07 -21.14
CA LEU A 158 13.64 31.06 -20.27
C LEU A 158 12.71 30.74 -19.10
N MET A 159 12.04 31.73 -18.52
CA MET A 159 11.08 31.49 -17.44
C MET A 159 9.85 30.72 -17.94
N VAL A 160 9.16 31.20 -18.97
CA VAL A 160 7.94 30.54 -19.44
C VAL A 160 8.26 29.18 -20.09
N GLY A 161 9.23 29.14 -21.01
CA GLY A 161 9.62 27.92 -21.71
C GLY A 161 10.36 26.92 -20.82
N GLY A 162 11.23 27.41 -19.93
CA GLY A 162 11.99 26.58 -19.00
C GLY A 162 11.11 25.96 -17.92
N VAL A 163 10.13 26.69 -17.37
CA VAL A 163 9.16 26.11 -16.42
C VAL A 163 8.33 25.02 -17.10
N LEU A 164 7.84 25.26 -18.33
CA LEU A 164 7.12 24.22 -19.08
C LEU A 164 8.00 23.00 -19.37
N PHE A 165 9.26 23.21 -19.77
CA PHE A 165 10.22 22.14 -20.01
C PHE A 165 10.49 21.31 -18.74
N LEU A 166 10.78 21.98 -17.62
CA LEU A 166 11.01 21.31 -16.33
C LEU A 166 9.76 20.57 -15.85
N PHE A 167 8.57 21.13 -16.08
CA PHE A 167 7.31 20.45 -15.77
C PHE A 167 7.16 19.14 -16.56
N ILE A 168 7.44 19.15 -17.87
CA ILE A 168 7.39 17.94 -18.70
C ILE A 168 8.44 16.92 -18.25
N VAL A 169 9.68 17.36 -18.00
CA VAL A 169 10.75 16.49 -17.48
C VAL A 169 10.33 15.87 -16.14
N THR A 170 9.73 16.65 -15.25
CA THR A 170 9.25 16.16 -13.95
C THR A 170 8.13 15.14 -14.14
N LEU A 171 7.17 15.36 -15.04
CA LEU A 171 6.12 14.36 -15.32
C LEU A 171 6.67 13.02 -15.83
N ILE A 172 7.77 13.05 -16.58
CA ILE A 172 8.41 11.84 -17.10
C ILE A 172 9.27 11.16 -16.02
N TRP A 173 10.04 11.92 -15.24
CA TRP A 173 11.04 11.39 -14.31
C TRP A 173 10.48 11.12 -12.90
N LEU A 174 9.49 11.88 -12.43
CA LEU A 174 8.91 11.72 -11.10
C LEU A 174 8.36 10.31 -10.85
N PRO A 175 7.63 9.66 -11.78
CA PRO A 175 7.18 8.29 -11.59
C PRO A 175 8.33 7.28 -11.44
N LEU A 176 9.44 7.49 -12.18
CA LEU A 176 10.64 6.64 -12.11
C LEU A 176 11.36 6.83 -10.76
N ILE A 177 11.50 8.08 -10.30
CA ILE A 177 12.14 8.40 -9.02
C ILE A 177 11.31 7.84 -7.86
N LEU A 178 9.99 8.06 -7.87
CA LEU A 178 9.09 7.51 -6.86
C LEU A 178 9.19 5.99 -6.80
N PHE A 179 9.27 5.30 -7.94
CA PHE A 179 9.48 3.86 -7.96
C PHE A 179 10.80 3.43 -7.31
N ALA A 180 11.90 4.12 -7.62
CA ALA A 180 13.19 3.82 -7.00
C ALA A 180 13.15 3.97 -5.48
N LEU A 181 12.41 4.96 -4.98
CA LEU A 181 12.20 5.20 -3.55
C LEU A 181 11.28 4.13 -2.91
N PHE A 182 10.19 3.76 -3.57
CA PHE A 182 9.23 2.79 -3.02
C PHE A 182 9.76 1.36 -2.99
N ASN A 183 10.62 0.94 -3.94
CA ASN A 183 11.21 -0.39 -3.90
C ASN A 183 12.17 -0.61 -2.73
N ALA A 184 12.68 0.47 -2.12
CA ALA A 184 13.56 0.37 -0.96
C ALA A 184 12.84 -0.10 0.30
N VAL A 185 11.49 -0.06 0.33
CA VAL A 185 10.67 -0.39 1.50
C VAL A 185 10.21 -1.85 1.42
N GLY A 186 11.11 -2.78 1.76
CA GLY A 186 10.78 -4.18 1.94
C GLY A 186 10.51 -4.51 3.42
N GLU A 187 9.39 -5.17 3.71
CA GLU A 187 9.08 -5.71 5.03
C GLU A 187 9.68 -7.12 5.21
N PRO A 188 10.24 -7.46 6.39
CA PRO A 188 10.73 -8.81 6.64
C PRO A 188 9.57 -9.83 6.58
N ASN A 189 9.76 -10.91 5.84
CA ASN A 189 8.76 -11.99 5.72
C ASN A 189 9.21 -13.23 6.50
N ILE A 190 9.03 -13.20 7.82
CA ILE A 190 9.45 -14.29 8.71
C ILE A 190 8.47 -15.48 8.53
N PRO A 191 8.97 -16.73 8.39
CA PRO A 191 8.12 -17.91 8.32
C PRO A 191 7.36 -18.10 9.63
N THR A 192 6.10 -18.50 9.49
CA THR A 192 5.18 -18.67 10.62
C THR A 192 5.22 -20.08 11.19
N GLU A 193 5.55 -21.06 10.35
CA GLU A 193 5.67 -22.45 10.75
C GLU A 193 6.72 -23.16 9.88
N VAL A 194 7.54 -23.98 10.52
CA VAL A 194 8.44 -24.91 9.83
C VAL A 194 8.10 -26.31 10.32
N SER A 195 7.85 -27.21 9.37
CA SER A 195 7.67 -28.63 9.63
C SER A 195 8.80 -29.42 8.99
N VAL A 196 9.30 -30.41 9.72
CA VAL A 196 10.34 -31.34 9.30
C VAL A 196 9.82 -32.74 9.56
N SER A 197 9.99 -33.62 8.58
CA SER A 197 9.61 -35.02 8.68
C SER A 197 10.68 -35.91 8.06
N ILE A 198 11.00 -37.01 8.74
CA ILE A 198 11.96 -38.00 8.27
C ILE A 198 11.22 -39.32 8.07
N ARG A 199 11.40 -39.90 6.89
CA ARG A 199 10.78 -41.16 6.47
C ARG A 199 11.85 -42.14 6.05
N LEU A 200 11.67 -43.40 6.43
CA LEU A 200 12.42 -44.50 5.86
C LEU A 200 11.53 -45.16 4.79
N GLY A 201 12.06 -45.30 3.58
CA GLY A 201 11.35 -45.91 2.46
C GLY A 201 10.00 -45.25 2.18
N SER A 202 8.95 -46.08 2.11
CA SER A 202 7.57 -45.68 1.87
C SER A 202 6.70 -45.71 3.13
N PHE A 203 7.32 -45.80 4.31
CA PHE A 203 6.62 -45.91 5.59
C PHE A 203 6.19 -44.54 6.14
N ASP A 204 5.35 -44.59 7.17
CA ASP A 204 5.01 -43.42 7.96
C ASP A 204 6.26 -42.76 8.55
N PRO A 205 6.24 -41.42 8.73
CA PRO A 205 7.41 -40.69 9.21
C PRO A 205 7.79 -41.15 10.61
N ILE A 206 9.04 -41.58 10.74
CA ILE A 206 9.63 -41.99 12.02
C ILE A 206 9.87 -40.80 12.95
N TYR A 207 9.98 -39.61 12.38
CA TYR A 207 10.15 -38.36 13.09
C TYR A 207 9.36 -37.28 12.38
N THR A 208 8.56 -36.53 13.14
CA THR A 208 7.89 -35.31 12.68
C THR A 208 8.07 -34.26 13.76
N ALA A 209 8.60 -33.11 13.37
CA ALA A 209 8.72 -31.95 14.23
C ALA A 209 8.14 -30.74 13.54
N THR A 210 7.28 -30.04 14.25
CA THR A 210 6.72 -28.75 13.87
C THR A 210 7.12 -27.74 14.92
N THR A 211 7.41 -26.50 14.51
CA THR A 211 7.67 -25.40 15.46
C THR A 211 6.48 -25.12 16.40
N ARG A 212 5.32 -25.73 16.14
CA ARG A 212 4.19 -25.90 17.07
C ARG A 212 4.12 -27.38 17.43
N GLU A 213 4.60 -27.73 18.62
CA GLU A 213 4.82 -29.09 19.11
C GLU A 213 3.75 -30.13 18.70
N HIS A 214 4.15 -31.15 17.93
CA HIS A 214 3.48 -32.46 17.88
C HIS A 214 4.50 -33.54 17.50
N THR A 215 5.00 -34.29 18.49
CA THR A 215 5.76 -35.52 18.28
C THR A 215 4.79 -36.70 18.25
N VAL A 216 4.80 -37.51 17.20
CA VAL A 216 3.94 -38.71 17.10
C VAL A 216 4.66 -39.88 17.78
N PRO A 217 4.07 -40.56 18.78
CA PRO A 217 4.68 -41.73 19.42
C PRO A 217 4.75 -42.92 18.46
N PHE A 218 5.79 -43.73 18.59
CA PHE A 218 6.02 -44.93 17.80
C PHE A 218 5.11 -46.09 18.28
N ASP A 219 4.40 -46.76 17.37
CA ASP A 219 3.46 -47.87 17.66
C ASP A 219 4.08 -49.25 17.37
N ASP A 220 3.77 -50.26 18.19
CA ASP A 220 4.37 -51.60 18.13
C ASP A 220 4.04 -52.34 16.81
N ALA A 221 2.88 -52.04 16.21
CA ALA A 221 2.50 -52.57 14.91
C ALA A 221 3.32 -51.97 13.75
N MET A 222 3.71 -50.70 13.87
CA MET A 222 4.53 -50.00 12.88
C MET A 222 5.96 -50.56 12.87
N PHE A 223 6.49 -50.88 14.05
CA PHE A 223 7.81 -51.51 14.23
C PHE A 223 7.92 -52.87 13.53
N GLU A 224 6.94 -53.75 13.77
CA GLU A 224 6.92 -55.09 13.18
C GLU A 224 6.71 -55.04 11.65
N SER A 225 5.99 -54.04 11.13
CA SER A 225 5.83 -53.85 9.68
C SER A 225 7.16 -53.50 9.00
N ILE A 226 7.97 -52.64 9.63
CA ILE A 226 9.30 -52.24 9.15
C ILE A 226 10.25 -53.45 9.21
N LYS A 227 10.29 -54.16 10.33
CA LYS A 227 11.16 -55.33 10.56
C LYS A 227 10.92 -56.46 9.55
N ASN A 228 9.65 -56.75 9.25
CA ASN A 228 9.28 -57.84 8.34
C ASN A 228 9.62 -57.56 6.86
N LEU A 229 9.65 -56.30 6.44
CA LEU A 229 10.06 -55.92 5.08
C LEU A 229 11.58 -55.98 4.89
N TYR A 230 12.37 -55.67 5.93
CA TYR A 230 13.83 -55.84 5.89
C TYR A 230 14.27 -57.30 5.91
N ALA A 231 13.51 -58.17 6.56
CA ALA A 231 13.80 -59.60 6.56
C ALA A 231 13.55 -60.26 5.19
N ALA A 232 12.72 -59.65 4.33
CA ALA A 232 12.27 -60.22 3.06
C ALA A 232 13.05 -59.76 1.82
N GLU A 233 13.65 -58.56 1.80
CA GLU A 233 14.36 -58.02 0.63
C GLU A 233 15.87 -57.86 0.89
N ARG A 234 16.68 -58.84 0.45
CA ARG A 234 18.14 -58.80 0.60
C ARG A 234 18.86 -57.81 -0.35
N ASP A 235 18.23 -57.34 -1.42
CA ASP A 235 18.88 -56.54 -2.48
C ASP A 235 18.35 -55.08 -2.63
N ASN A 236 17.47 -54.59 -1.76
CA ASN A 236 16.93 -53.23 -1.91
C ASN A 236 17.72 -52.17 -1.13
N THR A 237 18.12 -51.12 -1.85
CA THR A 237 18.65 -49.88 -1.28
C THR A 237 17.58 -49.19 -0.45
N LEU A 238 17.83 -49.04 0.85
CA LEU A 238 16.96 -48.28 1.74
C LEU A 238 17.10 -46.79 1.42
N TYR A 239 15.99 -46.10 1.21
CA TYR A 239 16.01 -44.64 1.08
C TYR A 239 15.60 -43.99 2.39
N ILE A 240 16.37 -43.02 2.86
CA ILE A 240 15.93 -42.11 3.90
C ILE A 240 15.59 -40.77 3.26
N ARG A 241 14.43 -40.23 3.62
CA ARG A 241 13.90 -39.00 3.05
C ARG A 241 13.71 -37.97 4.14
N PHE A 242 14.27 -36.79 3.93
CA PHE A 242 14.10 -35.63 4.78
C PHE A 242 13.23 -34.62 4.03
N ALA A 243 11.97 -34.53 4.44
CA ALA A 243 11.01 -33.59 3.89
C ALA A 243 10.80 -32.44 4.87
N TYR A 244 10.95 -31.22 4.39
CA TYR A 244 10.74 -30.02 5.19
C TYR A 244 9.79 -29.06 4.46
N THR A 245 8.90 -28.43 5.21
CA THR A 245 7.94 -27.45 4.70
C THR A 245 8.05 -26.17 5.48
N ILE A 246 8.19 -25.05 4.76
CA ILE A 246 8.26 -23.72 5.33
C ILE A 246 6.98 -22.99 4.97
N THR A 247 6.17 -22.66 5.95
CA THR A 247 4.94 -21.90 5.81
C THR A 247 5.17 -20.46 6.22
N ARG A 248 4.73 -19.53 5.36
CA ARG A 248 4.85 -18.09 5.59
C ARG A 248 3.62 -17.36 5.07
N LYS A 249 3.51 -16.08 5.40
CA LYS A 249 2.48 -15.21 4.78
C LYS A 249 2.82 -14.98 3.31
N SER A 250 1.78 -14.98 2.49
CA SER A 250 1.90 -14.73 1.05
C SER A 250 2.54 -13.36 0.81
N PRO A 251 3.51 -13.26 -0.12
CA PRO A 251 4.05 -11.97 -0.53
C PRO A 251 3.00 -11.09 -1.21
N SER A 252 1.93 -11.67 -1.77
CA SER A 252 0.88 -10.92 -2.47
C SER A 252 -0.28 -10.50 -1.56
N SER A 253 -0.55 -11.29 -0.52
CA SER A 253 -1.70 -11.10 0.37
C SER A 253 -1.32 -11.35 1.83
N ASN A 254 -1.70 -10.42 2.72
CA ASN A 254 -1.41 -10.56 4.15
C ASN A 254 -2.24 -11.65 4.86
N ASN A 255 -3.33 -12.12 4.25
CA ASN A 255 -4.28 -13.04 4.87
C ASN A 255 -4.13 -14.48 4.40
N GLU A 256 -3.23 -14.74 3.46
CA GLU A 256 -3.02 -16.06 2.88
C GLU A 256 -1.67 -16.62 3.32
N PHE A 257 -1.63 -17.91 3.62
CA PHE A 257 -0.40 -18.62 3.94
C PHE A 257 0.03 -19.45 2.74
N VAL A 258 1.32 -19.39 2.43
CA VAL A 258 1.94 -20.20 1.37
C VAL A 258 2.97 -21.09 2.04
N SER A 259 2.83 -22.39 1.82
CA SER A 259 3.81 -23.40 2.21
C SER A 259 4.67 -23.77 1.01
N VAL A 260 5.99 -23.83 1.22
CA VAL A 260 6.94 -24.34 0.23
C VAL A 260 7.61 -25.55 0.85
N SER A 261 7.48 -26.69 0.19
CA SER A 261 8.05 -27.97 0.64
C SER A 261 9.18 -28.42 -0.30
N SER A 262 10.14 -29.13 0.27
CA SER A 262 11.19 -29.82 -0.48
C SER A 262 11.55 -31.12 0.24
N GLU A 263 12.04 -32.09 -0.54
CA GLU A 263 12.41 -33.41 -0.05
C GLU A 263 13.82 -33.75 -0.53
N ILE A 264 14.67 -34.17 0.40
CA ILE A 264 16.03 -34.65 0.15
C ILE A 264 16.02 -36.15 0.37
N VAL A 265 16.51 -36.90 -0.61
CA VAL A 265 16.50 -38.37 -0.58
C VAL A 265 17.92 -38.90 -0.63
N GLN A 266 18.31 -39.66 0.38
CA GLN A 266 19.60 -40.32 0.47
C GLN A 266 19.42 -41.84 0.38
N GLY A 267 20.16 -42.47 -0.54
CA GLY A 267 20.24 -43.91 -0.65
C GLY A 267 21.24 -44.50 0.35
N LEU A 268 20.80 -45.47 1.13
CA LEU A 268 21.59 -46.26 2.09
C LEU A 268 21.84 -47.65 1.47
N ASN A 269 22.85 -47.70 0.60
CA ASN A 269 23.21 -48.91 -0.16
C ASN A 269 24.02 -49.90 0.69
N GLU A 270 24.36 -51.08 0.16
CA GLU A 270 25.27 -52.04 0.82
C GLU A 270 26.64 -51.47 1.19
N SER A 271 27.11 -50.48 0.43
CA SER A 271 28.37 -49.77 0.68
C SER A 271 28.31 -48.77 1.84
N TYR A 272 27.13 -48.53 2.43
CA TYR A 272 26.99 -47.60 3.55
C TYR A 272 27.57 -48.22 4.83
N PRO A 273 28.62 -47.63 5.44
CA PRO A 273 29.37 -48.26 6.53
C PRO A 273 28.50 -48.55 7.76
N ASP A 274 27.54 -47.67 8.07
CA ASP A 274 26.70 -47.80 9.25
C ASP A 274 25.38 -48.55 8.99
N ARG A 275 25.23 -49.22 7.84
CA ARG A 275 24.01 -50.00 7.53
C ARG A 275 23.75 -51.09 8.57
N LYS A 276 24.78 -51.83 8.94
CA LYS A 276 24.69 -52.89 9.97
C LYS A 276 24.36 -52.31 11.34
N LYS A 277 24.89 -51.11 11.65
CA LYS A 277 24.60 -50.38 12.88
C LYS A 277 23.13 -49.98 12.96
N MET A 278 22.58 -49.44 11.87
CA MET A 278 21.16 -49.11 11.74
C MET A 278 20.26 -50.33 11.96
N ILE A 279 20.59 -51.47 11.37
CA ILE A 279 19.83 -52.72 11.53
C ILE A 279 19.89 -53.20 12.99
N SER A 280 21.07 -53.22 13.61
CA SER A 280 21.21 -53.62 15.01
C SER A 280 20.46 -52.69 15.98
N MET A 281 20.31 -51.42 15.62
CA MET A 281 19.54 -50.44 16.38
C MET A 281 18.04 -50.70 16.27
N LEU A 282 17.54 -51.05 15.07
CA LEU A 282 16.15 -51.46 14.85
C LEU A 282 15.83 -52.80 15.52
N GLU A 283 16.79 -53.71 15.66
CA GLU A 283 16.59 -55.00 16.36
C GLU A 283 16.61 -54.87 17.89
N GLY A 284 16.96 -53.69 18.43
CA GLY A 284 17.07 -53.46 19.88
C GLY A 284 18.32 -54.06 20.53
N ASN A 285 19.29 -54.52 19.75
CA ASN A 285 20.50 -55.22 20.22
C ASN A 285 21.77 -54.35 20.20
N ALA A 286 21.65 -53.05 19.87
CA ALA A 286 22.80 -52.18 19.69
C ALA A 286 23.43 -51.71 21.01
N SER A 287 24.76 -51.73 21.10
CA SER A 287 25.53 -51.16 22.23
C SER A 287 25.62 -49.63 22.21
N THR A 288 25.37 -49.00 21.04
CA THR A 288 25.30 -47.55 20.87
C THR A 288 24.06 -47.21 20.04
N PRO A 289 23.10 -46.44 20.56
CA PRO A 289 21.80 -46.24 19.91
C PRO A 289 21.81 -45.04 18.93
N SER A 290 22.91 -44.79 18.20
CA SER A 290 22.98 -43.68 17.22
C SER A 290 23.66 -44.09 15.90
N VAL A 291 23.25 -43.47 14.80
CA VAL A 291 23.76 -43.72 13.43
C VAL A 291 23.93 -42.42 12.64
N ARG A 292 24.99 -42.32 11.83
CA ARG A 292 25.32 -41.14 11.02
C ARG A 292 24.78 -41.26 9.60
N VAL A 293 23.71 -40.52 9.27
CA VAL A 293 23.14 -40.47 7.92
C VAL A 293 23.77 -39.32 7.11
N PRO A 294 24.43 -39.58 5.98
CA PRO A 294 25.15 -38.53 5.24
C PRO A 294 24.24 -37.62 4.41
N LEU A 295 24.65 -36.36 4.24
CA LEU A 295 24.12 -35.38 3.28
C LEU A 295 22.59 -35.20 3.28
N LEU A 296 21.96 -35.16 4.46
CA LEU A 296 20.51 -35.16 4.58
C LEU A 296 19.93 -33.81 5.03
N VAL A 297 20.68 -33.01 5.81
CA VAL A 297 20.14 -31.81 6.46
C VAL A 297 20.61 -30.53 5.77
N PRO A 298 19.71 -29.70 5.23
CA PRO A 298 20.07 -28.39 4.71
C PRO A 298 20.22 -27.37 5.85
N LYS A 299 21.41 -26.76 5.99
CA LYS A 299 21.68 -25.79 7.07
C LYS A 299 21.26 -24.37 6.73
N PHE A 300 21.44 -23.97 5.48
CA PHE A 300 21.23 -22.60 5.03
C PHE A 300 20.29 -22.60 3.83
N ILE A 301 19.04 -22.23 4.08
CA ILE A 301 17.98 -22.20 3.07
C ILE A 301 17.62 -20.76 2.77
N LYS A 302 17.65 -20.38 1.50
CA LYS A 302 17.10 -19.13 1.01
C LYS A 302 15.66 -19.33 0.54
N VAL A 303 14.74 -18.60 1.16
CA VAL A 303 13.31 -18.66 0.88
C VAL A 303 12.92 -17.47 0.00
N ILE A 304 12.78 -17.73 -1.31
CA ILE A 304 12.53 -16.72 -2.34
C ILE A 304 11.03 -16.39 -2.41
N ASN A 305 10.62 -15.14 -2.64
CA ASN A 305 9.20 -14.76 -2.71
C ASN A 305 8.39 -15.47 -3.82
N LYS A 306 9.03 -15.80 -4.94
CA LYS A 306 8.43 -16.54 -6.06
C LYS A 306 9.36 -17.69 -6.45
N GLY A 307 8.92 -18.93 -6.28
CA GLY A 307 9.65 -20.13 -6.71
C GLY A 307 10.00 -21.09 -5.59
N ASP A 308 10.80 -22.08 -5.94
CA ASP A 308 11.26 -23.16 -5.06
C ASP A 308 12.33 -22.68 -4.08
N LEU A 309 12.57 -23.49 -3.04
CA LEU A 309 13.61 -23.24 -2.05
C LEU A 309 14.99 -23.31 -2.71
N SER A 310 15.89 -22.42 -2.31
CA SER A 310 17.27 -22.39 -2.79
C SER A 310 18.22 -22.63 -1.63
N TYR A 311 19.34 -23.31 -1.86
CA TYR A 311 20.35 -23.59 -0.85
C TYR A 311 21.52 -22.62 -0.95
N VAL A 312 22.16 -22.32 0.17
CA VAL A 312 23.32 -21.40 0.21
C VAL A 312 24.60 -22.19 0.54
N PRO A 313 25.24 -22.84 -0.44
CA PRO A 313 26.44 -23.66 -0.19
C PRO A 313 27.67 -22.84 0.21
N MET A 314 27.70 -21.55 -0.10
CA MET A 314 28.83 -20.66 0.21
C MET A 314 29.08 -20.51 1.71
N LEU A 315 28.08 -20.77 2.56
CA LEU A 315 28.19 -20.68 4.01
C LEU A 315 28.69 -21.98 4.67
N LEU A 316 28.87 -23.05 3.89
CA LEU A 316 29.22 -24.38 4.36
C LEU A 316 30.32 -24.98 3.49
N ASN A 317 31.38 -24.21 3.20
CA ASN A 317 32.54 -24.64 2.39
C ASN A 317 32.20 -25.29 1.03
N GLY A 318 31.05 -24.95 0.44
CA GLY A 318 30.58 -25.54 -0.82
C GLY A 318 29.68 -26.76 -0.67
N HIS A 319 29.53 -27.30 0.54
CA HIS A 319 28.57 -28.36 0.84
C HIS A 319 27.14 -27.80 0.88
N GLN A 320 26.19 -28.54 0.30
CA GLN A 320 24.77 -28.16 0.31
C GLN A 320 24.02 -28.73 1.52
N PHE A 321 24.42 -29.93 1.94
CA PHE A 321 23.74 -30.71 2.98
C PHE A 321 24.76 -31.24 3.99
N ARG A 322 24.28 -31.46 5.21
CA ARG A 322 25.05 -32.01 6.32
C ARG A 322 24.54 -33.36 6.74
N ASP A 323 25.42 -34.06 7.42
CA ASP A 323 25.14 -35.34 8.00
C ASP A 323 24.29 -35.18 9.25
N LEU A 324 23.38 -36.12 9.43
CA LEU A 324 22.45 -36.19 10.54
C LEU A 324 22.85 -37.35 11.46
N GLU A 325 22.81 -37.13 12.76
CA GLU A 325 22.82 -38.22 13.72
C GLU A 325 21.38 -38.58 14.09
N LEU A 326 21.05 -39.86 13.95
CA LEU A 326 19.74 -40.41 14.24
C LEU A 326 19.89 -41.41 15.39
N SER A 327 19.10 -41.24 16.45
CA SER A 327 19.12 -42.10 17.62
C SER A 327 17.74 -42.63 17.97
N ILE A 328 17.69 -43.79 18.64
CA ILE A 328 16.47 -44.32 19.25
C ILE A 328 16.63 -44.26 20.76
N ASN A 329 15.76 -43.48 21.41
CA ASN A 329 15.67 -43.44 22.86
C ASN A 329 14.56 -44.38 23.33
N THR A 330 14.83 -45.07 24.43
CA THR A 330 13.90 -46.03 25.03
C THR A 330 13.67 -45.69 26.50
N PHE A 331 12.41 -45.61 26.91
CA PHE A 331 12.03 -45.41 28.31
C PHE A 331 10.86 -46.32 28.66
N GLY A 332 11.15 -47.38 29.42
CA GLY A 332 10.14 -48.42 29.69
C GLY A 332 9.74 -49.15 28.41
N SER A 333 8.46 -49.09 28.05
CA SER A 333 7.92 -49.66 26.81
C SER A 333 7.85 -48.66 25.65
N THR A 334 8.10 -47.37 25.89
CA THR A 334 8.02 -46.36 24.84
C THR A 334 9.38 -46.18 24.19
N GLN A 335 9.37 -46.13 22.86
CA GLN A 335 10.54 -45.81 22.05
C GLN A 335 10.21 -44.60 21.18
N TRP A 336 11.17 -43.71 21.00
CA TRP A 336 11.04 -42.60 20.06
C TRP A 336 12.35 -42.31 19.37
N TRP A 337 12.24 -41.76 18.17
CA TRP A 337 13.38 -41.30 17.40
C TRP A 337 13.78 -39.90 17.88
N GLU A 338 15.07 -39.71 18.07
CA GLU A 338 15.68 -38.41 18.30
C GLU A 338 16.65 -38.13 17.15
N ILE A 339 16.73 -36.86 16.77
CA ILE A 339 17.62 -36.40 15.72
C ILE A 339 18.52 -35.30 16.26
N SER A 340 19.79 -35.35 15.91
CA SER A 340 20.79 -34.36 16.28
C SER A 340 21.72 -34.07 15.12
N ASP A 341 22.38 -32.91 15.19
CA ASP A 341 23.40 -32.55 14.21
C ASP A 341 24.68 -33.36 14.41
N TRP A 342 25.21 -33.90 13.30
CA TRP A 342 26.51 -34.57 13.35
C TRP A 342 27.63 -33.55 13.56
N CYS A 343 28.33 -33.70 14.68
CA CYS A 343 29.43 -32.83 15.09
C CYS A 343 30.80 -33.54 15.15
N GLY A 344 30.91 -34.75 14.59
CA GLY A 344 32.19 -35.46 14.49
C GLY A 344 33.13 -34.92 13.41
N ASP A 345 32.67 -33.95 12.60
CA ASP A 345 33.47 -33.34 11.53
C ASP A 345 33.96 -31.95 12.00
N ASP A 346 35.27 -31.73 12.06
CA ASP A 346 35.86 -30.54 12.70
C ASP A 346 35.60 -29.25 11.90
N ASP A 347 35.89 -29.21 10.61
CA ASP A 347 35.87 -27.96 9.81
C ASP A 347 34.48 -27.29 9.80
N ASP A 348 33.48 -28.12 9.61
CA ASP A 348 32.13 -27.74 9.27
C ASP A 348 31.31 -27.50 10.56
N SER A 349 31.64 -28.20 11.65
CA SER A 349 31.08 -27.93 12.98
C SER A 349 31.66 -26.67 13.64
N ILE A 350 32.92 -26.31 13.36
CA ILE A 350 33.54 -25.07 13.84
C ILE A 350 32.80 -23.84 13.28
N ILE A 351 32.44 -23.86 11.99
CA ILE A 351 31.66 -22.77 11.38
C ILE A 351 30.30 -22.66 12.06
N LEU A 352 29.57 -23.77 12.20
CA LEU A 352 28.22 -23.76 12.77
C LEU A 352 28.19 -23.34 14.25
N LYS A 353 29.20 -23.66 15.06
CA LYS A 353 29.32 -23.20 16.46
C LYS A 353 29.42 -21.68 16.61
N GLN A 354 29.76 -20.95 15.56
CA GLN A 354 29.75 -19.48 15.57
C GLN A 354 28.35 -18.90 15.34
N TRP A 355 27.41 -19.71 14.85
CA TRP A 355 26.03 -19.28 14.60
C TRP A 355 25.18 -19.36 15.87
N PRO A 356 24.25 -18.41 16.05
CA PRO A 356 23.41 -18.37 17.24
C PRO A 356 22.54 -19.63 17.34
N SER A 357 22.38 -20.14 18.56
CA SER A 357 21.54 -21.29 18.88
C SER A 357 21.93 -22.60 18.19
N PHE A 358 23.16 -22.71 17.68
CA PHE A 358 23.71 -24.00 17.25
C PHE A 358 24.29 -24.74 18.45
N ASP A 359 23.75 -25.92 18.73
CA ASP A 359 24.34 -26.88 19.65
C ASP A 359 24.13 -28.29 19.12
N CYS A 360 25.13 -29.12 19.30
CA CYS A 360 25.16 -30.52 18.86
C CYS A 360 24.25 -31.40 19.73
N THR A 361 23.90 -30.95 20.94
CA THR A 361 23.09 -31.73 21.89
C THR A 361 21.61 -31.37 21.90
N SER A 362 21.22 -30.26 21.26
CA SER A 362 19.87 -29.70 21.33
C SER A 362 19.04 -29.92 20.06
N GLY A 363 19.37 -30.94 19.26
CA GLY A 363 18.65 -31.29 18.04
C GLY A 363 19.30 -30.77 16.76
N VAL A 364 18.46 -30.38 15.78
CA VAL A 364 18.90 -29.95 14.45
C VAL A 364 18.59 -28.48 14.22
N ALA A 365 19.62 -27.68 13.96
CA ALA A 365 19.46 -26.25 13.63
C ALA A 365 19.34 -26.01 12.12
N ILE A 366 18.36 -25.21 11.69
CA ILE A 366 18.19 -24.80 10.28
C ILE A 366 18.04 -23.29 10.22
N TYR A 367 18.86 -22.63 9.40
CA TYR A 367 18.85 -21.19 9.21
C TYR A 367 18.14 -20.83 7.90
N THR A 368 17.15 -19.95 7.99
CA THR A 368 16.38 -19.50 6.83
C THR A 368 16.66 -18.03 6.52
N PHE A 369 17.00 -17.73 5.27
CA PHE A 369 17.16 -16.39 4.73
C PHE A 369 15.93 -16.06 3.91
N ASN A 370 15.05 -15.24 4.48
CA ASN A 370 13.77 -14.92 3.87
C ASN A 370 13.85 -13.61 3.09
N ASP A 371 13.44 -13.64 1.82
CA ASP A 371 13.30 -12.42 1.03
C ASP A 371 12.26 -11.49 1.66
N LYS A 372 12.54 -10.19 1.61
CA LYS A 372 11.58 -9.17 2.06
C LYS A 372 10.37 -9.15 1.14
N LYS A 373 9.17 -8.97 1.70
CA LYS A 373 7.94 -8.76 0.91
C LYS A 373 7.67 -7.27 0.72
N PHE A 374 6.99 -6.93 -0.37
CA PHE A 374 6.47 -5.58 -0.56
C PHE A 374 5.19 -5.41 0.28
N PRO A 375 4.93 -4.20 0.82
CA PRO A 375 3.69 -3.93 1.53
C PRO A 375 2.48 -4.18 0.62
N SER A 376 1.41 -4.75 1.18
CA SER A 376 0.25 -5.26 0.42
C SER A 376 -0.46 -4.21 -0.43
N ALA A 377 -0.39 -2.93 -0.03
CA ALA A 377 -0.92 -1.81 -0.80
C ALA A 377 -0.22 -1.60 -2.15
N LEU A 378 1.02 -2.10 -2.30
CA LEU A 378 1.85 -1.94 -3.49
C LEU A 378 2.03 -3.25 -4.29
N THR A 379 1.41 -4.35 -3.87
CA THR A 379 1.48 -5.63 -4.59
C THR A 379 0.95 -5.50 -6.02
N PHE A 380 -0.06 -4.65 -6.25
CA PHE A 380 -0.62 -4.41 -7.60
C PHE A 380 0.45 -3.93 -8.60
N LEU A 381 1.44 -3.17 -8.15
CA LEU A 381 2.55 -2.68 -8.98
C LEU A 381 3.48 -3.80 -9.41
N THR A 382 3.71 -4.78 -8.53
CA THR A 382 4.57 -5.93 -8.81
C THR A 382 3.90 -6.97 -9.71
N ALA A 383 2.57 -7.00 -9.75
CA ALA A 383 1.77 -7.93 -10.55
C ALA A 383 1.45 -7.40 -11.97
N GLY A 384 1.14 -6.11 -12.11
CA GLY A 384 0.75 -5.50 -13.39
C GLY A 384 1.90 -4.94 -14.25
N GLY A 385 3.13 -4.99 -13.74
CA GLY A 385 4.32 -4.50 -14.43
C GLY A 385 4.45 -2.98 -14.38
N ILE A 386 5.52 -2.51 -13.75
CA ILE A 386 5.86 -1.09 -13.58
C ILE A 386 5.94 -0.35 -14.91
N ILE A 387 6.37 -1.04 -15.96
CA ILE A 387 6.43 -0.51 -17.33
C ILE A 387 5.03 -0.12 -17.81
N GLY A 388 4.01 -0.94 -17.54
CA GLY A 388 2.63 -0.66 -17.91
C GLY A 388 2.08 0.60 -17.23
N LEU A 389 2.27 0.71 -15.91
CA LEU A 389 1.86 1.88 -15.14
C LEU A 389 2.61 3.16 -15.57
N TYR A 390 3.91 3.06 -15.84
CA TYR A 390 4.69 4.17 -16.36
C TYR A 390 4.15 4.63 -17.72
N THR A 391 3.94 3.69 -18.66
CA THR A 391 3.45 4.02 -20.00
C THR A 391 2.06 4.65 -19.97
N SER A 392 1.15 4.20 -19.10
CA SER A 392 -0.18 4.79 -18.99
C SER A 392 -0.13 6.23 -18.48
N ILE A 393 0.66 6.51 -17.45
CA ILE A 393 0.85 7.87 -16.92
C ILE A 393 1.43 8.80 -17.99
N VAL A 394 2.46 8.35 -18.71
CA VAL A 394 3.10 9.15 -19.77
C VAL A 394 2.14 9.42 -20.94
N ILE A 395 1.35 8.42 -21.35
CA ILE A 395 0.35 8.59 -22.42
C ILE A 395 -0.72 9.60 -21.99
N VAL A 396 -1.24 9.51 -20.76
CA VAL A 396 -2.24 10.45 -20.24
C VAL A 396 -1.65 11.86 -20.17
N ALA A 397 -0.43 12.03 -19.67
CA ALA A 397 0.25 13.32 -19.64
C ALA A 397 0.46 13.92 -21.04
N SER A 398 0.84 13.08 -22.01
CA SER A 398 0.99 13.48 -23.42
C SER A 398 -0.33 13.92 -24.04
N GLN A 399 -1.41 13.16 -23.80
CA GLN A 399 -2.76 13.52 -24.25
C GLN A 399 -3.23 14.82 -23.60
N PHE A 400 -2.99 15.01 -22.30
CA PHE A 400 -3.31 16.25 -21.60
C PHE A 400 -2.60 17.47 -22.20
N LEU A 401 -1.31 17.37 -22.48
CA LEU A 401 -0.55 18.43 -23.16
C LEU A 401 -1.11 18.71 -24.56
N LYS A 402 -1.49 17.67 -25.31
CA LYS A 402 -2.15 17.82 -26.61
C LYS A 402 -3.50 18.51 -26.50
N THR A 403 -4.28 18.27 -25.45
CA THR A 403 -5.56 18.96 -25.23
C THR A 403 -5.36 20.44 -24.92
N ILE A 404 -4.34 20.80 -24.14
CA ILE A 404 -4.01 22.20 -23.84
C ILE A 404 -3.60 22.95 -25.12
N LEU A 405 -2.79 22.32 -25.97
CA LEU A 405 -2.24 22.97 -27.17
C LEU A 405 -3.17 22.87 -28.39
N GLY A 406 -3.93 21.78 -28.51
CA GLY A 406 -4.65 21.36 -29.71
C GLY A 406 -6.00 22.03 -29.95
N GLY A 407 -6.48 22.86 -29.02
CA GLY A 407 -7.77 23.55 -29.13
C GLY A 407 -7.67 25.06 -29.34
N ALA A 408 -6.46 25.63 -29.37
CA ALA A 408 -6.26 27.09 -29.36
C ALA A 408 -6.92 27.79 -30.55
N SER A 409 -6.86 27.22 -31.75
CA SER A 409 -7.38 27.85 -32.97
C SER A 409 -8.90 28.04 -32.97
N LEU A 410 -9.65 27.12 -32.36
CA LEU A 410 -11.11 27.21 -32.26
C LEU A 410 -11.56 28.25 -31.24
N ARG A 411 -10.71 28.54 -30.25
CA ARG A 411 -11.02 29.48 -29.17
C ARG A 411 -10.70 30.93 -29.52
N ILE A 412 -9.84 31.20 -30.52
CA ILE A 412 -9.42 32.54 -30.97
C ILE A 412 -10.56 33.56 -30.97
N LYS A 413 -11.74 33.20 -31.52
CA LYS A 413 -12.91 34.09 -31.62
C LYS A 413 -13.41 34.61 -30.27
N PHE A 414 -13.19 33.86 -29.20
CA PHE A 414 -13.60 34.17 -27.84
C PHE A 414 -12.42 34.66 -26.98
N GLU A 415 -11.17 34.37 -27.35
CA GLU A 415 -9.99 34.79 -26.57
C GLU A 415 -9.51 36.20 -26.95
N ASP A 416 -9.59 36.57 -28.23
CA ASP A 416 -9.03 37.82 -28.77
C ASP A 416 -10.02 38.99 -28.75
N MET A 417 -10.86 39.10 -27.71
CA MET A 417 -11.82 40.19 -27.58
C MET A 417 -11.14 41.48 -27.07
N PRO A 418 -11.17 42.61 -27.83
CA PRO A 418 -10.48 43.84 -27.44
C PRO A 418 -11.17 44.59 -26.29
N TYR A 419 -12.50 44.53 -26.20
CA TYR A 419 -13.30 45.23 -25.20
C TYR A 419 -14.32 44.29 -24.56
N VAL A 420 -14.00 43.78 -23.37
CA VAL A 420 -14.83 42.81 -22.64
C VAL A 420 -15.80 43.44 -21.62
N ASP A 421 -15.73 44.76 -21.44
CA ASP A 421 -16.45 45.47 -20.36
C ASP A 421 -17.97 45.39 -20.45
N ARG A 422 -18.53 45.51 -21.66
CA ARG A 422 -19.98 45.41 -21.86
C ARG A 422 -20.52 44.02 -21.51
N VAL A 423 -19.74 43.00 -21.85
CA VAL A 423 -20.10 41.61 -21.58
C VAL A 423 -20.02 41.33 -20.08
N LEU A 424 -18.95 41.80 -19.44
CA LEU A 424 -18.79 41.68 -17.99
C LEU A 424 -19.91 42.41 -17.23
N GLN A 425 -20.26 43.62 -17.66
CA GLN A 425 -21.34 44.38 -17.07
C GLN A 425 -22.68 43.65 -17.20
N LEU A 426 -22.97 43.06 -18.35
CA LEU A 426 -24.19 42.27 -18.55
C LEU A 426 -24.26 41.08 -17.60
N CYS A 427 -23.15 40.35 -17.39
CA CYS A 427 -23.08 39.28 -16.39
C CYS A 427 -23.32 39.82 -14.97
N LEU A 428 -22.70 40.95 -14.61
CA LEU A 428 -22.89 41.59 -13.30
C LEU A 428 -24.32 42.07 -13.07
N ASP A 429 -24.99 42.57 -14.11
CA ASP A 429 -26.38 43.00 -14.04
C ASP A 429 -27.31 41.78 -13.78
N VAL A 430 -27.02 40.62 -14.37
CA VAL A 430 -27.74 39.36 -14.08
C VAL A 430 -27.58 38.95 -12.60
N TYR A 431 -26.37 39.07 -12.03
CA TYR A 431 -26.13 38.83 -10.61
C TYR A 431 -26.79 39.87 -9.68
N LEU A 432 -27.16 41.05 -10.19
CA LEU A 432 -27.87 42.06 -9.39
C LEU A 432 -29.39 41.84 -9.43
N MET A 433 -29.90 41.17 -10.46
CA MET A 433 -31.32 40.86 -10.64
C MET A 433 -31.72 39.53 -9.98
N SER A 434 -30.76 38.64 -9.77
CA SER A 434 -30.90 37.40 -8.97
C SER A 434 -30.61 37.70 -7.51
#